data_AF-A0A150TNP3-F1
#
_entry.id   AF-A0A150TNP3-F1
#
_cell.length_a   1.000
_cell.length_b   1.000
_cell.length_c   1.000
_cell.angle_alpha   90.00
_cell.angle_beta   90.00
_cell.angle_gamma   90.00
#
_symmetry.space_group_name_H-M   'P 1'
#
loop_
_entity.id
_entity.type
_entity.pdbx_description
1 polymer ?
#
loop_
_entity_poly.entity_id
_entity_poly.type
_entity_poly.pdbx_seq_one_letter_code
_entity_poly.pdbx_strand_id
1 'polypeptide(L)'
;MDRLLWQTFIALNWPADTEAGRGVPLSPTDPSQFLTNDVPLVWETWKQQWETVDQENLSAWNSYEAARPPCDEVQPREGEGPIRVDPENWPRLYKEYGGTVLNGINLVKQNRAGGDIPFALAGPLIDPHRKYVRYEVRFNQPLYDCVRDGSSTGCSKTDDRISMPAARAGQAGSISVKAAWRELDNNNEDEKDDYHHRDVLVLDHEIRSGKRIRVCKQKEMLLVGMHIVVKRDASVGGAPDVGAGQDQRNNWTWGTFEHASNATNCSEAFSFSSPNGYSHEPAVLGRAPLPPAKARKPVMLCHVREIGPITKKVNRAYAGVLCSADSQSWCNYRLQSSHWLVGDAPLPSKWVANVILEPYSQDDSCMGCHNQQSSASDFVWSLEIARRRDVFPKDPWR
;
A
#
# COMPACT_ATOMS: atom_id res chain seq x y z
N MET A 1 19.53 -6.06 -1.68
CA MET A 1 18.13 -5.65 -1.38
C MET A 1 17.34 -5.37 -2.64
N ASP A 2 17.78 -4.47 -3.53
CA ASP A 2 17.02 -4.12 -4.75
C ASP A 2 16.57 -5.32 -5.60
N ARG A 3 17.44 -6.31 -5.83
CA ARG A 3 17.08 -7.53 -6.57
C ARG A 3 15.99 -8.35 -5.87
N LEU A 4 16.10 -8.51 -4.54
CA LEU A 4 15.08 -9.19 -3.75
C LEU A 4 13.74 -8.48 -3.89
N LEU A 5 13.73 -7.15 -3.74
CA LEU A 5 12.51 -6.35 -3.87
C LEU A 5 11.89 -6.43 -5.27
N TRP A 6 12.69 -6.44 -6.33
CA TRP A 6 12.18 -6.67 -7.69
C TRP A 6 11.62 -8.07 -7.90
N GLN A 7 12.30 -9.11 -7.39
CA GLN A 7 11.77 -10.47 -7.42
C GLN A 7 10.46 -10.59 -6.65
N THR A 8 10.37 -9.94 -5.48
CA THR A 8 9.13 -9.86 -4.72
C THR A 8 8.06 -9.10 -5.50
N PHE A 9 8.37 -7.93 -6.08
CA PHE A 9 7.43 -7.16 -6.88
C PHE A 9 6.83 -7.98 -8.03
N ILE A 10 7.66 -8.73 -8.77
CA ILE A 10 7.18 -9.62 -9.84
C ILE A 10 6.32 -10.75 -9.28
N ALA A 11 6.74 -11.41 -8.19
CA ALA A 11 5.98 -12.50 -7.59
C ALA A 11 4.63 -12.04 -7.03
N LEU A 12 4.56 -10.83 -6.48
CA LEU A 12 3.32 -10.25 -5.96
C LEU A 12 2.38 -9.85 -7.09
N ASN A 13 2.90 -9.25 -8.15
CA ASN A 13 2.13 -8.84 -9.32
C ASN A 13 1.96 -9.97 -10.34
N TRP A 14 2.21 -11.22 -9.94
CA TRP A 14 1.86 -12.38 -10.75
C TRP A 14 0.34 -12.60 -10.72
N PRO A 15 -0.29 -13.06 -11.80
CA PRO A 15 -1.71 -13.42 -11.80
C PRO A 15 -2.05 -14.48 -10.76
N ALA A 16 -3.19 -14.35 -10.07
CA ALA A 16 -3.60 -15.28 -9.02
C ALA A 16 -4.48 -16.41 -9.56
N ASP A 17 -4.33 -17.60 -8.97
CA ASP A 17 -5.31 -18.67 -9.07
C ASP A 17 -6.35 -18.49 -7.96
N THR A 18 -7.45 -17.79 -8.30
CA THR A 18 -8.51 -17.46 -7.33
C THR A 18 -9.32 -18.67 -6.89
N GLU A 19 -9.28 -19.78 -7.65
CA GLU A 19 -9.95 -21.04 -7.31
C GLU A 19 -9.12 -21.84 -6.31
N ALA A 20 -7.78 -21.83 -6.44
CA ALA A 20 -6.88 -22.43 -5.47
C ALA A 20 -6.82 -21.66 -4.14
N GLY A 21 -7.14 -20.37 -4.16
CA GLY A 21 -7.33 -19.55 -2.97
C GLY A 21 -6.46 -18.28 -2.95
N ARG A 22 -6.52 -17.55 -1.83
CA ARG A 22 -5.81 -16.29 -1.71
C ARG A 22 -4.30 -16.51 -1.65
N GLY A 23 -3.57 -15.67 -2.38
CA GLY A 23 -2.10 -15.66 -2.40
C GLY A 23 -1.47 -16.76 -3.24
N VAL A 24 -2.25 -17.53 -4.00
CA VAL A 24 -1.74 -18.60 -4.86
C VAL A 24 -1.49 -18.04 -6.27
N PRO A 25 -0.26 -18.13 -6.82
CA PRO A 25 0.00 -17.71 -8.19
C PRO A 25 -0.56 -18.71 -9.20
N LEU A 26 -1.10 -18.21 -10.29
CA LEU A 26 -1.54 -19.01 -11.44
C LEU A 26 -0.32 -19.50 -12.23
N SER A 27 -0.13 -20.82 -12.28
CA SER A 27 0.91 -21.48 -13.09
C SER A 27 2.29 -20.79 -13.02
N PRO A 28 2.89 -20.64 -11.82
CA PRO A 28 4.07 -19.79 -11.59
C PRO A 28 5.35 -20.24 -12.31
N THR A 29 5.35 -21.41 -12.93
CA THR A 29 6.47 -21.94 -13.72
C THR A 29 6.37 -21.59 -15.21
N ASP A 30 5.29 -20.95 -15.65
CA ASP A 30 5.06 -20.53 -17.04
C ASP A 30 5.14 -18.99 -17.15
N PRO A 31 6.25 -18.43 -17.65
CA PRO A 31 6.42 -16.99 -17.83
C PRO A 31 5.37 -16.30 -18.69
N SER A 32 4.71 -17.04 -19.61
CA SER A 32 3.66 -16.45 -20.45
C SER A 32 2.44 -16.02 -19.65
N GLN A 33 2.22 -16.64 -18.47
CA GLN A 33 1.12 -16.29 -17.58
C GLN A 33 1.27 -14.89 -16.99
N PHE A 34 2.49 -14.34 -16.92
CA PHE A 34 2.68 -13.00 -16.38
C PHE A 34 1.98 -11.91 -17.23
N LEU A 35 1.63 -12.23 -18.48
CA LEU A 35 0.88 -11.36 -19.40
C LEU A 35 -0.64 -11.38 -19.16
N THR A 36 -1.14 -12.32 -18.37
CA THR A 36 -2.57 -12.44 -18.06
C THR A 36 -3.00 -11.26 -17.19
N ASN A 37 -3.93 -10.44 -17.68
CA ASN A 37 -4.35 -9.21 -17.03
C ASN A 37 -5.85 -9.17 -16.69
N ASP A 38 -6.59 -10.26 -16.89
CA ASP A 38 -8.03 -10.37 -16.63
C ASP A 38 -8.38 -10.95 -15.24
N VAL A 39 -7.39 -11.47 -14.52
CA VAL A 39 -7.55 -12.01 -13.15
C VAL A 39 -6.84 -11.13 -12.11
N PRO A 40 -7.28 -11.12 -10.84
CA PRO A 40 -6.56 -10.42 -9.77
C PRO A 40 -5.11 -10.90 -9.66
N LEU A 41 -4.23 -10.03 -9.19
CA LEU A 41 -2.85 -10.40 -8.88
C LEU A 41 -2.75 -11.12 -7.52
N VAL A 42 -1.65 -11.84 -7.28
CA VAL A 42 -1.41 -12.58 -6.03
C VAL A 42 -1.65 -11.69 -4.81
N TRP A 43 -1.07 -10.49 -4.78
CA TRP A 43 -1.26 -9.57 -3.65
C TRP A 43 -2.68 -8.99 -3.58
N GLU A 44 -3.37 -8.83 -4.70
CA GLU A 44 -4.77 -8.37 -4.78
C GLU A 44 -5.78 -9.40 -4.27
N THR A 45 -5.34 -10.62 -3.95
CA THR A 45 -6.19 -11.59 -3.25
C THR A 45 -5.92 -11.62 -1.75
N TRP A 46 -4.86 -10.99 -1.25
CA TRP A 46 -4.53 -10.97 0.18
C TRP A 46 -5.56 -10.22 1.01
N LYS A 47 -5.54 -10.47 2.33
CA LYS A 47 -6.39 -9.78 3.29
C LYS A 47 -6.07 -8.29 3.32
N GLN A 48 -7.08 -7.45 3.14
CA GLN A 48 -6.94 -6.00 3.26
C GLN A 48 -6.94 -5.56 4.73
N GLN A 49 -6.37 -4.41 5.05
CA GLN A 49 -6.30 -3.89 6.42
C GLN A 49 -7.68 -3.75 7.07
N TRP A 50 -8.73 -3.39 6.31
CA TRP A 50 -10.08 -3.30 6.85
C TRP A 50 -10.60 -4.66 7.37
N GLU A 51 -10.10 -5.78 6.84
CA GLU A 51 -10.41 -7.14 7.33
C GLU A 51 -9.72 -7.47 8.65
N THR A 52 -8.84 -6.59 9.16
CA THR A 52 -8.09 -6.78 10.43
C THR A 52 -8.56 -5.86 11.57
N VAL A 53 -9.56 -5.02 11.32
CA VAL A 53 -10.02 -3.96 12.23
C VAL A 53 -10.77 -4.52 13.45
N ASP A 54 -11.47 -5.64 13.27
CA ASP A 54 -12.16 -6.38 14.32
C ASP A 54 -11.34 -7.62 14.70
N GLN A 55 -10.32 -7.41 15.55
CA GLN A 55 -9.37 -8.46 15.93
C GLN A 55 -10.02 -9.64 16.68
N GLU A 56 -11.22 -9.48 17.23
CA GLU A 56 -11.96 -10.53 17.92
C GLU A 56 -12.69 -11.47 16.95
N ASN A 57 -13.00 -11.00 15.72
CA ASN A 57 -13.82 -11.70 14.74
C ASN A 57 -13.15 -11.79 13.36
N LEU A 58 -11.86 -12.11 13.36
CA LEU A 58 -11.08 -12.28 12.14
C LEU A 58 -11.44 -13.60 11.44
N SER A 59 -11.81 -13.52 10.16
CA SER A 59 -12.21 -14.70 9.38
C SER A 59 -11.02 -15.59 8.98
N ALA A 60 -11.30 -16.81 8.53
CA ALA A 60 -10.27 -17.69 7.97
C ALA A 60 -9.58 -17.05 6.75
N TRP A 61 -8.33 -17.42 6.47
CA TRP A 61 -7.52 -16.84 5.39
C TRP A 61 -8.30 -16.75 4.06
N ASN A 62 -8.83 -17.87 3.57
CA ASN A 62 -9.56 -17.92 2.29
C ASN A 62 -11.01 -17.41 2.35
N SER A 63 -11.51 -16.98 3.51
CA SER A 63 -12.87 -16.43 3.62
C SER A 63 -12.94 -14.99 3.10
N TYR A 64 -14.08 -14.65 2.50
CA TYR A 64 -14.44 -13.28 2.10
C TYR A 64 -15.60 -12.74 2.96
N GLU A 65 -16.01 -13.50 3.97
CA GLU A 65 -17.03 -13.06 4.93
C GLU A 65 -16.52 -11.89 5.76
N ALA A 66 -17.41 -10.94 5.99
CA ALA A 66 -17.18 -9.80 6.85
C ALA A 66 -18.42 -9.59 7.72
N ALA A 67 -18.29 -9.78 9.03
CA ALA A 67 -19.37 -9.51 9.98
C ALA A 67 -19.82 -8.03 9.93
N ARG A 68 -18.91 -7.13 9.53
CA ARG A 68 -19.18 -5.71 9.31
C ARG A 68 -18.55 -5.28 7.99
N PRO A 69 -19.25 -5.42 6.86
CA PRO A 69 -18.75 -4.94 5.58
C PRO A 69 -18.37 -3.45 5.64
N PRO A 70 -17.35 -3.03 4.87
CA PRO A 70 -16.87 -1.65 4.86
C PRO A 70 -17.90 -0.67 4.26
N CYS A 71 -18.87 -1.19 3.51
CA CYS A 71 -19.88 -0.45 2.77
C CYS A 71 -21.27 -0.71 3.37
N ASP A 72 -22.14 0.29 3.38
CA ASP A 72 -23.58 0.12 3.58
C ASP A 72 -24.29 -0.14 2.23
N GLU A 73 -23.72 0.40 1.14
CA GLU A 73 -24.20 0.22 -0.22
C GLU A 73 -23.02 0.09 -1.20
N VAL A 74 -23.22 -0.70 -2.26
CA VAL A 74 -22.36 -0.73 -3.44
C VAL A 74 -23.09 -0.02 -4.58
N GLN A 75 -22.38 0.87 -5.29
CA GLN A 75 -22.86 1.53 -6.49
C GLN A 75 -22.05 1.01 -7.69
N PRO A 76 -22.60 0.10 -8.51
CA PRO A 76 -21.97 -0.37 -9.73
C PRO A 76 -21.72 0.75 -10.74
N ARG A 77 -20.78 0.54 -11.68
CA ARG A 77 -20.58 1.47 -12.83
C ARG A 77 -21.76 1.40 -13.80
N GLU A 78 -22.26 0.19 -14.03
CA GLU A 78 -23.37 -0.11 -14.93
C GLU A 78 -24.56 -0.67 -14.12
N GLY A 79 -25.78 -0.23 -14.44
CA GLY A 79 -27.01 -0.69 -13.77
C GLY A 79 -27.84 0.45 -13.17
N GLU A 80 -29.05 0.12 -12.72
CA GLU A 80 -30.08 1.12 -12.41
C GLU A 80 -30.04 1.70 -10.99
N GLY A 81 -29.20 1.19 -10.07
CA GLY A 81 -29.14 1.78 -8.72
C GLY A 81 -28.17 1.13 -7.71
N PRO A 82 -28.05 1.74 -6.52
CA PRO A 82 -27.23 1.22 -5.44
C PRO A 82 -27.80 -0.08 -4.86
N ILE A 83 -26.91 -1.01 -4.54
CA ILE A 83 -27.22 -2.30 -3.93
C ILE A 83 -26.93 -2.20 -2.44
N ARG A 84 -27.91 -2.50 -1.59
CA ARG A 84 -27.71 -2.56 -0.14
C ARG A 84 -26.78 -3.71 0.23
N VAL A 85 -25.83 -3.45 1.13
CA VAL A 85 -24.86 -4.44 1.61
C VAL A 85 -25.30 -4.97 2.98
N ASP A 86 -25.15 -6.28 3.14
CA ASP A 86 -25.26 -7.01 4.41
C ASP A 86 -24.16 -8.10 4.47
N PRO A 87 -23.87 -8.69 5.64
CA PRO A 87 -22.84 -9.73 5.76
C PRO A 87 -23.06 -10.94 4.85
N GLU A 88 -24.32 -11.29 4.56
CA GLU A 88 -24.69 -12.44 3.74
C GLU A 88 -24.37 -12.23 2.26
N ASN A 89 -24.65 -11.04 1.72
CA ASN A 89 -24.43 -10.73 0.31
C ASN A 89 -23.01 -10.21 0.01
N TRP A 90 -22.28 -9.73 1.02
CA TRP A 90 -20.98 -9.11 0.87
C TRP A 90 -19.94 -9.96 0.13
N PRO A 91 -19.73 -11.27 0.44
CA PRO A 91 -18.72 -12.07 -0.25
C PRO A 91 -18.92 -12.13 -1.77
N ARG A 92 -20.18 -12.17 -2.21
CA ARG A 92 -20.53 -12.14 -3.63
C ARG A 92 -20.26 -10.76 -4.22
N LEU A 93 -20.81 -9.70 -3.63
CA LEU A 93 -20.65 -8.33 -4.15
C LEU A 93 -19.17 -7.91 -4.20
N TYR A 94 -18.40 -8.26 -3.18
CA TYR A 94 -16.97 -7.97 -3.13
C TYR A 94 -16.23 -8.59 -4.31
N LYS A 95 -16.45 -9.88 -4.59
CA LYS A 95 -15.82 -10.58 -5.73
C LYS A 95 -16.31 -10.04 -7.07
N GLU A 96 -17.62 -9.85 -7.21
CA GLU A 96 -18.27 -9.38 -8.44
C GLU A 96 -17.76 -7.99 -8.87
N TYR A 97 -17.49 -7.10 -7.91
CA TYR A 97 -17.06 -5.73 -8.18
C TYR A 97 -15.57 -5.49 -7.89
N GLY A 98 -14.73 -6.48 -8.20
CA GLY A 98 -13.28 -6.31 -8.33
C GLY A 98 -12.41 -6.79 -7.16
N GLY A 99 -13.02 -7.35 -6.11
CA GLY A 99 -12.29 -7.99 -5.02
C GLY A 99 -11.35 -7.06 -4.23
N THR A 100 -11.63 -5.75 -4.25
CA THR A 100 -10.79 -4.71 -3.65
C THR A 100 -11.64 -3.54 -3.17
N VAL A 101 -11.43 -3.09 -1.93
CA VAL A 101 -12.02 -1.86 -1.38
C VAL A 101 -10.92 -0.84 -1.08
N LEU A 102 -10.97 0.31 -1.74
CA LEU A 102 -10.09 1.44 -1.48
C LEU A 102 -10.73 2.39 -0.48
N ASN A 103 -10.38 2.23 0.80
CA ASN A 103 -10.86 3.05 1.90
C ASN A 103 -9.82 4.03 2.47
N GLY A 104 -8.56 3.88 2.11
CA GLY A 104 -7.46 4.70 2.63
C GLY A 104 -7.31 6.03 1.90
N ILE A 105 -6.96 7.06 2.66
CA ILE A 105 -6.47 8.35 2.20
C ILE A 105 -5.25 8.71 3.04
N ASN A 106 -4.11 8.98 2.41
CA ASN A 106 -2.94 9.46 3.14
C ASN A 106 -3.13 10.95 3.48
N LEU A 107 -3.12 11.26 4.78
CA LEU A 107 -3.23 12.61 5.30
C LEU A 107 -2.00 13.02 6.11
N VAL A 108 -1.04 12.12 6.31
CA VAL A 108 0.05 12.33 7.27
C VAL A 108 1.16 13.14 6.61
N LYS A 109 1.65 14.14 7.34
CA LYS A 109 2.86 14.91 7.05
C LYS A 109 3.69 15.01 8.32
N GLN A 110 4.99 15.14 8.18
CA GLN A 110 5.84 15.43 9.33
C GLN A 110 5.60 16.80 9.92
N ASN A 111 5.61 16.86 11.25
CA ASN A 111 5.56 18.11 11.97
C ASN A 111 6.95 18.75 12.03
N ARG A 112 7.27 19.60 11.05
CA ARG A 112 8.54 20.37 11.00
C ARG A 112 8.55 21.59 11.93
N ALA A 113 7.43 21.91 12.60
CA ALA A 113 7.30 23.10 13.43
C ALA A 113 7.78 22.90 14.89
N GLY A 114 8.15 21.68 15.28
CA GLY A 114 8.51 21.33 16.66
C GLY A 114 7.29 21.21 17.58
N GLY A 115 7.17 20.09 18.29
CA GLY A 115 6.07 19.79 19.22
C GLY A 115 6.01 18.31 19.59
N ASP A 116 5.20 17.94 20.59
CA ASP A 116 5.13 16.57 21.12
C ASP A 116 4.57 15.54 20.13
N ILE A 117 3.84 15.99 19.10
CA ILE A 117 3.28 15.13 18.06
C ILE A 117 4.18 15.25 16.81
N PRO A 118 4.87 14.17 16.40
CA PRO A 118 5.82 14.20 15.27
C PRO A 118 5.14 14.35 13.89
N PHE A 119 3.81 14.38 13.85
CA PHE A 119 3.03 14.44 12.63
C PHE A 119 1.91 15.48 12.68
N ALA A 120 1.59 16.03 11.52
CA ALA A 120 0.41 16.84 11.26
C ALA A 120 -0.44 16.16 10.19
N LEU A 121 -1.76 16.32 10.24
CA LEU A 121 -2.62 15.93 9.12
C LEU A 121 -2.52 17.03 8.06
N ALA A 122 -1.83 16.84 6.93
CA ALA A 122 -1.62 17.87 5.91
C ALA A 122 -2.59 17.82 4.74
N GLY A 123 -3.63 16.99 4.78
CA GLY A 123 -4.60 16.89 3.69
C GLY A 123 -4.19 15.89 2.59
N PRO A 124 -5.15 15.47 1.74
CA PRO A 124 -4.94 14.35 0.82
C PRO A 124 -4.06 14.72 -0.38
N LEU A 125 -3.41 13.72 -0.97
CA LEU A 125 -2.83 13.84 -2.31
C LEU A 125 -3.98 13.89 -3.34
N ILE A 126 -4.00 14.95 -4.15
CA ILE A 126 -5.05 15.23 -5.14
C ILE A 126 -4.40 15.27 -6.52
N ASP A 127 -4.94 14.49 -7.46
CA ASP A 127 -4.42 14.40 -8.82
C ASP A 127 -4.75 15.64 -9.69
N PRO A 128 -4.17 15.76 -10.90
CA PRO A 128 -4.49 16.85 -11.83
C PRO A 128 -5.98 16.99 -12.18
N HIS A 129 -6.75 15.90 -12.11
CA HIS A 129 -8.19 15.84 -12.38
C HIS A 129 -9.06 16.12 -11.13
N ARG A 130 -8.46 16.61 -10.04
CA ARG A 130 -9.14 16.93 -8.77
C ARG A 130 -9.80 15.70 -8.11
N LYS A 131 -9.26 14.51 -8.34
CA LYS A 131 -9.63 13.27 -7.65
C LYS A 131 -8.63 12.99 -6.54
N TYR A 132 -9.06 12.20 -5.56
CA TYR A 132 -8.15 11.74 -4.51
C TYR A 132 -7.33 10.57 -5.02
N VAL A 133 -6.03 10.58 -4.73
CA VAL A 133 -5.27 9.34 -4.71
C VAL A 133 -5.76 8.53 -3.50
N ARG A 134 -6.12 7.27 -3.76
CA ARG A 134 -6.64 6.33 -2.77
C ARG A 134 -5.57 5.32 -2.40
N TYR A 135 -5.68 4.77 -1.21
CA TYR A 135 -4.69 3.84 -0.68
C TYR A 135 -5.35 2.60 -0.11
N GLU A 136 -4.60 1.52 -0.10
CA GLU A 136 -4.94 0.31 0.64
C GLU A 136 -3.67 -0.29 1.25
N VAL A 137 -3.87 -1.12 2.27
CA VAL A 137 -2.81 -1.94 2.86
C VAL A 137 -3.28 -3.40 2.86
N ARG A 138 -2.39 -4.33 2.53
CA ARG A 138 -2.66 -5.76 2.52
C ARG A 138 -1.61 -6.56 3.27
N PHE A 139 -2.01 -7.74 3.73
CA PHE A 139 -1.19 -8.66 4.51
C PHE A 139 -1.22 -10.06 3.92
N ASN A 140 -0.05 -10.67 3.73
CA ASN A 140 0.02 -12.05 3.29
C ASN A 140 -0.38 -13.03 4.39
N GLN A 141 -0.55 -14.30 4.02
CA GLN A 141 -1.06 -15.32 4.94
C GLN A 141 -0.22 -15.49 6.22
N PRO A 142 1.13 -15.61 6.18
CA PRO A 142 1.92 -15.70 7.39
C PRO A 142 1.70 -14.55 8.38
N LEU A 143 1.62 -13.31 7.87
CA LEU A 143 1.36 -12.13 8.70
C LEU A 143 -0.07 -12.16 9.26
N TYR A 144 -1.06 -12.40 8.41
CA TYR A 144 -2.46 -12.42 8.81
C TYR A 144 -2.77 -13.50 9.85
N ASP A 145 -2.29 -14.74 9.64
CA ASP A 145 -2.49 -15.84 10.59
C ASP A 145 -1.79 -15.55 11.93
N CYS A 146 -0.61 -14.92 11.90
CA CYS A 146 0.05 -14.44 13.11
C CYS A 146 -0.82 -13.42 13.87
N VAL A 147 -1.42 -12.46 13.17
CA VAL A 147 -2.34 -11.47 13.76
C VAL A 147 -3.63 -12.12 14.27
N ARG A 148 -4.19 -13.09 13.54
CA ARG A 148 -5.45 -13.74 13.92
C ARG A 148 -5.32 -14.49 15.23
N ASP A 149 -4.44 -15.49 15.26
CA ASP A 149 -4.41 -16.48 16.34
C ASP A 149 -2.98 -16.88 16.75
N GLY A 150 -1.95 -16.24 16.18
CA GLY A 150 -0.56 -16.57 16.47
C GLY A 150 -0.09 -17.89 15.87
N SER A 151 -0.87 -18.54 15.01
CA SER A 151 -0.60 -19.89 14.49
C SER A 151 0.54 -19.97 13.48
N SER A 152 0.96 -18.85 12.89
CA SER A 152 1.98 -18.86 11.86
C SER A 152 3.35 -19.30 12.40
N THR A 153 4.07 -20.14 11.65
CA THR A 153 5.37 -20.68 12.11
C THR A 153 6.41 -19.58 12.27
N GLY A 154 6.90 -19.36 13.50
CA GLY A 154 7.82 -18.26 13.82
C GLY A 154 7.12 -16.97 14.26
N CYS A 155 5.80 -16.99 14.39
CA CYS A 155 5.05 -15.97 15.08
C CYS A 155 5.23 -16.10 16.60
N SER A 156 5.23 -14.98 17.30
CA SER A 156 4.98 -14.91 18.74
C SER A 156 3.98 -13.79 18.99
N LYS A 157 2.86 -14.07 19.65
CA LYS A 157 1.81 -13.10 19.93
C LYS A 157 1.49 -13.10 21.42
N THR A 158 1.56 -11.92 22.03
CA THR A 158 1.11 -11.59 23.39
C THR A 158 0.08 -10.46 23.31
N ASP A 159 -0.51 -10.08 24.45
CA ASP A 159 -1.51 -9.00 24.50
C ASP A 159 -0.94 -7.63 24.12
N ASP A 160 0.36 -7.42 24.38
CA ASP A 160 1.07 -6.16 24.21
C ASP A 160 2.05 -6.15 23.03
N ARG A 161 2.33 -7.32 22.42
CA ARG A 161 3.36 -7.44 21.40
C ARG A 161 3.11 -8.58 20.43
N ILE A 162 3.55 -8.38 19.20
CA ILE A 162 3.69 -9.44 18.21
C ILE A 162 5.14 -9.49 17.71
N SER A 163 5.57 -10.66 17.27
CA SER A 163 6.74 -10.87 16.44
C SER A 163 6.28 -11.65 15.23
N MET A 164 6.43 -11.06 14.06
CA MET A 164 6.01 -11.61 12.79
C MET A 164 6.97 -12.70 12.31
N PRO A 165 6.48 -13.71 11.57
CA PRO A 165 7.33 -14.73 10.99
C PRO A 165 8.26 -14.13 9.92
N ALA A 166 9.54 -14.44 10.02
CA ALA A 166 10.54 -14.20 8.98
C ALA A 166 10.48 -15.28 7.90
N ALA A 167 10.94 -14.95 6.69
CA ALA A 167 11.09 -15.92 5.62
C ALA A 167 12.04 -17.06 6.02
N ARG A 168 11.85 -18.24 5.44
CA ARG A 168 12.76 -19.40 5.57
C ARG A 168 12.88 -20.10 4.21
N ALA A 169 13.81 -21.03 4.07
CA ALA A 169 13.92 -21.84 2.86
C ALA A 169 12.56 -22.52 2.54
N GLY A 170 12.02 -22.25 1.35
CA GLY A 170 10.74 -22.80 0.89
C GLY A 170 9.48 -22.18 1.52
N GLN A 171 9.60 -21.18 2.40
CA GLN A 171 8.47 -20.56 3.07
C GLN A 171 8.57 -19.03 3.07
N ALA A 172 7.54 -18.36 2.55
CA ALA A 172 7.45 -16.91 2.61
C ALA A 172 7.36 -16.42 4.05
N GLY A 173 8.06 -15.31 4.34
CA GLY A 173 7.91 -14.58 5.60
C GLY A 173 6.70 -13.67 5.58
N SER A 174 6.60 -12.79 6.57
CA SER A 174 5.57 -11.75 6.60
C SER A 174 5.82 -10.70 5.54
N ILE A 175 4.77 -10.35 4.82
CA ILE A 175 4.78 -9.29 3.82
C ILE A 175 3.57 -8.40 4.05
N SER A 176 3.82 -7.10 4.10
CA SER A 176 2.80 -6.07 4.01
C SER A 176 3.02 -5.23 2.76
N VAL A 177 1.91 -4.89 2.10
CA VAL A 177 1.89 -4.03 0.92
C VAL A 177 1.07 -2.80 1.24
N LYS A 178 1.51 -1.62 0.83
CA LYS A 178 0.68 -0.41 0.74
C LYS A 178 0.64 0.03 -0.71
N ALA A 179 -0.53 0.07 -1.31
CA ALA A 179 -0.69 0.50 -2.70
C ALA A 179 -1.37 1.86 -2.77
N ALA A 180 -1.02 2.65 -3.79
CA ALA A 180 -1.62 3.93 -4.12
C ALA A 180 -2.25 3.86 -5.50
N TRP A 181 -3.45 4.41 -5.61
CA TRP A 181 -4.33 4.26 -6.76
C TRP A 181 -4.90 5.62 -7.19
N ARG A 182 -4.90 5.90 -8.48
CA ARG A 182 -5.56 7.06 -9.09
C ARG A 182 -6.77 6.60 -9.90
N GLU A 183 -7.82 7.39 -9.96
CA GLU A 183 -8.96 7.13 -10.86
C GLU A 183 -8.51 7.31 -12.32
N LEU A 184 -8.84 6.35 -13.19
CA LEU A 184 -8.63 6.50 -14.62
C LEU A 184 -9.38 7.74 -15.12
N ASP A 185 -8.77 8.53 -16.00
CA ASP A 185 -9.48 9.60 -16.69
C ASP A 185 -10.28 9.00 -17.85
N ASN A 186 -11.61 9.12 -17.80
CA ASN A 186 -12.50 8.63 -18.85
C ASN A 186 -12.24 9.24 -20.24
N ASN A 187 -11.42 10.30 -20.33
CA ASN A 187 -11.01 10.89 -21.60
C ASN A 187 -9.68 10.34 -22.15
N ASN A 188 -9.04 9.41 -21.43
CA ASN A 188 -7.73 8.88 -21.79
C ASN A 188 -7.63 7.38 -21.51
N GLU A 189 -8.32 6.58 -22.32
CA GLU A 189 -8.31 5.11 -22.23
C GLU A 189 -6.91 4.52 -22.50
N ASP A 190 -6.05 5.23 -23.23
CA ASP A 190 -4.67 4.81 -23.55
C ASP A 190 -3.81 4.63 -22.28
N GLU A 191 -4.18 5.23 -21.13
CA GLU A 191 -3.49 4.98 -19.85
C GLU A 191 -3.58 3.51 -19.41
N LYS A 192 -4.52 2.71 -19.94
CA LYS A 192 -4.64 1.29 -19.62
C LYS A 192 -3.47 0.46 -20.12
N ASP A 193 -2.81 0.89 -21.20
CA ASP A 193 -1.61 0.21 -21.72
C ASP A 193 -0.37 0.54 -20.87
N ASP A 194 -0.37 1.71 -20.23
CA ASP A 194 0.76 2.20 -19.45
C ASP A 194 0.73 1.77 -17.99
N TYR A 195 -0.45 1.65 -17.39
CA TYR A 195 -0.64 1.36 -15.97
C TYR A 195 -1.26 -0.02 -15.74
N HIS A 196 -1.07 -0.55 -14.52
CA HIS A 196 -1.89 -1.67 -14.08
C HIS A 196 -3.22 -1.10 -13.63
N HIS A 197 -4.33 -1.65 -14.13
CA HIS A 197 -5.66 -1.12 -13.88
C HIS A 197 -6.65 -2.19 -13.45
N ARG A 198 -7.59 -1.80 -12.59
CA ARG A 198 -8.64 -2.68 -12.05
C ARG A 198 -9.91 -1.90 -11.79
N ASP A 199 -11.04 -2.56 -12.01
CA ASP A 199 -12.27 -2.18 -11.33
C ASP A 199 -12.15 -2.51 -9.85
N VAL A 200 -12.48 -1.54 -9.01
CA VAL A 200 -12.43 -1.67 -7.55
C VAL A 200 -13.57 -0.87 -6.91
N LEU A 201 -13.86 -1.17 -5.65
CA LEU A 201 -14.82 -0.43 -4.84
C LEU A 201 -14.12 0.73 -4.11
N VAL A 202 -14.45 1.97 -4.44
CA VAL A 202 -13.92 3.16 -3.75
C VAL A 202 -14.90 3.63 -2.68
N LEU A 203 -14.47 3.60 -1.42
CA LEU A 203 -15.29 4.04 -0.30
C LEU A 203 -15.43 5.56 -0.27
N ASP A 204 -16.68 6.01 -0.20
CA ASP A 204 -17.10 7.39 -0.03
C ASP A 204 -18.14 7.50 1.09
N HIS A 205 -18.41 8.72 1.54
CA HIS A 205 -19.43 9.00 2.54
C HIS A 205 -20.46 9.98 1.98
N GLU A 206 -21.72 9.60 2.04
CA GLU A 206 -22.83 10.44 1.60
C GLU A 206 -23.76 10.76 2.77
N ILE A 207 -24.44 11.90 2.69
CA ILE A 207 -25.53 12.23 3.61
C ILE A 207 -26.83 12.07 2.83
N ARG A 208 -27.66 11.09 3.24
CA ARG A 208 -29.00 10.87 2.69
C ARG A 208 -30.01 10.96 3.82
N SER A 209 -31.01 11.82 3.68
CA SER A 209 -32.03 12.07 4.71
C SER A 209 -31.44 12.37 6.10
N GLY A 210 -30.35 13.14 6.15
CA GLY A 210 -29.67 13.50 7.40
C GLY A 210 -28.79 12.40 8.03
N LYS A 211 -28.72 11.20 7.44
CA LYS A 211 -27.86 10.11 7.91
C LYS A 211 -26.61 9.99 7.03
N ARG A 212 -25.44 9.87 7.67
CA ARG A 212 -24.20 9.50 6.99
C ARG A 212 -24.24 8.01 6.63
N ILE A 213 -23.99 7.69 5.37
CA ILE A 213 -23.92 6.33 4.83
C ILE A 213 -22.57 6.11 4.15
N ARG A 214 -22.07 4.87 4.21
CA ARG A 214 -20.83 4.40 3.56
C ARG A 214 -21.17 3.82 2.19
N VAL A 215 -20.79 4.51 1.12
CA VAL A 215 -21.11 4.10 -0.25
C VAL A 215 -19.82 3.69 -0.95
N CYS A 216 -19.77 2.47 -1.43
CA CYS A 216 -18.66 1.95 -2.21
C CYS A 216 -18.99 2.03 -3.70
N LYS A 217 -18.34 2.95 -4.41
CA LYS A 217 -18.57 3.18 -5.83
C LYS A 217 -17.58 2.35 -6.64
N GLN A 218 -18.07 1.52 -7.54
CA GLN A 218 -17.21 0.81 -8.48
C GLN A 218 -16.55 1.84 -9.41
N LYS A 219 -15.24 1.79 -9.50
CA LYS A 219 -14.42 2.68 -10.34
C LYS A 219 -13.26 1.91 -10.92
N GLU A 220 -12.86 2.32 -12.11
CA GLU A 220 -11.62 1.87 -12.71
C GLU A 220 -10.46 2.72 -12.19
N MET A 221 -9.47 2.06 -11.59
CA MET A 221 -8.36 2.70 -10.89
C MET A 221 -7.02 2.18 -11.43
N LEU A 222 -6.04 3.07 -11.49
CA LEU A 222 -4.68 2.85 -11.96
C LEU A 222 -3.73 2.75 -10.77
N LEU A 223 -2.93 1.70 -10.69
CA LEU A 223 -1.88 1.56 -9.69
C LEU A 223 -0.77 2.57 -10.00
N VAL A 224 -0.55 3.52 -9.10
CA VAL A 224 0.48 4.56 -9.29
C VAL A 224 1.70 4.30 -8.42
N GLY A 225 1.59 3.51 -7.35
CA GLY A 225 2.76 3.10 -6.59
C GLY A 225 2.46 2.06 -5.53
N MET A 226 3.53 1.46 -5.00
CA MET A 226 3.46 0.33 -4.09
C MET A 226 4.66 0.33 -3.14
N HIS A 227 4.40 0.33 -1.84
CA HIS A 227 5.38 -0.13 -0.85
C HIS A 227 5.27 -1.65 -0.70
N ILE A 228 6.43 -2.31 -0.66
CA ILE A 228 6.56 -3.73 -0.31
C ILE A 228 7.46 -3.80 0.92
N VAL A 229 6.94 -4.38 2.00
CA VAL A 229 7.65 -4.54 3.26
C VAL A 229 7.72 -6.01 3.60
N VAL A 230 8.92 -6.59 3.58
CA VAL A 230 9.16 -8.03 3.73
C VAL A 230 10.06 -8.32 4.92
N LYS A 231 9.63 -9.27 5.77
CA LYS A 231 10.47 -9.81 6.83
C LYS A 231 11.30 -10.98 6.32
N ARG A 232 12.61 -10.78 6.24
CA ARG A 232 13.59 -11.72 5.68
C ARG A 232 14.11 -12.65 6.77
N ASP A 233 14.66 -13.78 6.35
CA ASP A 233 15.50 -14.60 7.21
C ASP A 233 16.76 -13.81 7.62
N ALA A 234 17.10 -13.82 8.90
CA ALA A 234 18.32 -13.19 9.43
C ALA A 234 19.61 -13.79 8.84
N SER A 235 19.52 -15.03 8.35
CA SER A 235 20.62 -15.82 7.82
C SER A 235 20.82 -15.67 6.30
N VAL A 236 19.97 -14.91 5.58
CA VAL A 236 20.17 -14.68 4.14
C VAL A 236 21.49 -13.96 3.90
N GLY A 237 22.47 -14.69 3.37
CA GLY A 237 23.78 -14.15 3.00
C GLY A 237 23.68 -12.99 2.00
N GLY A 238 24.50 -11.96 2.19
CA GLY A 238 24.51 -10.76 1.34
C GLY A 238 23.60 -9.62 1.80
N ALA A 239 22.89 -9.80 2.92
CA ALA A 239 22.26 -8.68 3.63
C ALA A 239 23.34 -7.90 4.42
N PRO A 240 23.41 -6.57 4.32
CA PRO A 240 24.47 -5.77 4.95
C PRO A 240 24.39 -5.74 6.49
N ASP A 241 23.30 -6.27 7.06
CA ASP A 241 23.00 -6.48 8.48
C ASP A 241 23.39 -7.88 8.99
N VAL A 242 23.89 -8.78 8.13
CA VAL A 242 24.38 -10.10 8.57
C VAL A 242 25.54 -9.91 9.56
N GLY A 243 25.35 -10.42 10.78
CA GLY A 243 26.35 -10.33 11.87
C GLY A 243 26.29 -9.07 12.75
N ALA A 244 25.40 -8.11 12.48
CA ALA A 244 25.29 -6.86 13.23
C ALA A 244 24.48 -6.96 14.54
N GLY A 245 24.70 -8.01 15.36
CA GLY A 245 23.98 -8.23 16.63
C GLY A 245 22.47 -8.45 16.39
N GLN A 246 22.11 -9.66 15.94
CA GLN A 246 20.82 -9.92 15.29
C GLN A 246 19.63 -9.94 16.26
N ASP A 247 19.01 -8.79 16.46
CA ASP A 247 17.60 -8.76 16.85
C ASP A 247 16.74 -9.19 15.66
N GLN A 248 16.06 -10.32 15.76
CA GLN A 248 15.19 -10.83 14.69
C GLN A 248 14.02 -9.88 14.35
N ARG A 249 13.76 -8.86 15.18
CA ARG A 249 12.87 -7.75 14.84
C ARG A 249 13.36 -6.91 13.67
N ASN A 250 14.67 -6.83 13.42
CA ASN A 250 15.23 -5.81 12.53
C ASN A 250 15.44 -6.31 11.09
N ASN A 251 14.97 -7.52 10.77
CA ASN A 251 15.11 -8.12 9.43
C ASN A 251 14.00 -7.72 8.45
N TRP A 252 13.49 -6.50 8.57
CA TRP A 252 12.53 -5.93 7.62
C TRP A 252 13.26 -5.21 6.49
N THR A 253 12.81 -5.41 5.25
CA THR A 253 13.24 -4.65 4.08
C THR A 253 12.02 -4.00 3.50
N TRP A 254 12.15 -2.72 3.19
CA TRP A 254 11.14 -1.93 2.53
C TRP A 254 11.63 -1.53 1.15
N GLY A 255 10.76 -1.64 0.16
CA GLY A 255 10.95 -1.10 -1.18
C GLY A 255 9.78 -0.23 -1.57
N THR A 256 10.07 0.88 -2.25
CA THR A 256 9.06 1.75 -2.86
C THR A 256 9.13 1.63 -4.36
N PHE A 257 8.06 1.16 -4.98
CA PHE A 257 7.87 1.16 -6.42
C PHE A 257 6.90 2.27 -6.81
N GLU A 258 7.24 2.99 -7.88
CA GLU A 258 6.39 4.03 -8.44
C GLU A 258 6.34 3.90 -9.95
N HIS A 259 5.21 4.27 -10.55
CA HIS A 259 5.12 4.47 -11.99
C HIS A 259 6.05 5.60 -12.43
N ALA A 260 6.74 5.42 -13.57
CA ALA A 260 7.80 6.30 -14.05
C ALA A 260 7.30 7.72 -14.38
N SER A 261 6.01 7.86 -14.71
CA SER A 261 5.38 9.13 -15.07
C SER A 261 4.80 9.90 -13.89
N ASN A 262 4.94 9.41 -12.65
CA ASN A 262 4.35 10.06 -11.47
C ASN A 262 4.94 11.44 -11.18
N ALA A 263 6.26 11.59 -11.28
CA ALA A 263 6.97 12.80 -10.89
C ALA A 263 8.34 12.88 -11.56
N THR A 264 8.81 14.11 -11.75
CA THR A 264 10.18 14.41 -12.19
C THR A 264 11.10 14.61 -10.99
N ASN A 265 12.41 14.77 -11.22
CA ASN A 265 13.34 15.22 -10.18
C ASN A 265 13.16 16.73 -9.91
N CYS A 266 13.32 17.14 -8.65
CA CYS A 266 13.29 18.55 -8.25
C CYS A 266 14.59 19.28 -8.60
N SER A 267 14.49 20.58 -8.83
CA SER A 267 15.64 21.50 -8.81
C SER A 267 16.08 21.88 -7.39
N GLU A 268 15.19 21.74 -6.40
CA GLU A 268 15.41 22.16 -5.00
C GLU A 268 15.04 21.05 -4.00
N ALA A 269 15.51 21.18 -2.75
CA ALA A 269 15.17 20.25 -1.67
C ALA A 269 13.71 20.45 -1.22
N PHE A 270 12.92 19.38 -1.28
CA PHE A 270 11.47 19.34 -1.00
C PHE A 270 10.67 20.40 -1.76
N SER A 271 10.54 20.21 -3.08
CA SER A 271 9.78 21.11 -3.95
C SER A 271 8.49 20.46 -4.47
N PHE A 272 7.46 21.27 -4.61
CA PHE A 272 6.35 20.97 -5.50
C PHE A 272 6.81 21.22 -6.94
N SER A 273 6.40 20.39 -7.90
CA SER A 273 6.81 20.54 -9.30
C SER A 273 5.79 21.34 -10.09
N SER A 274 6.23 22.40 -10.80
CA SER A 274 5.34 23.12 -11.70
C SER A 274 6.06 23.82 -12.86
N PRO A 275 5.91 23.27 -14.06
CA PRO A 275 5.79 24.05 -15.29
C PRO A 275 4.33 24.54 -15.54
N ASN A 276 3.31 23.85 -14.98
CA ASN A 276 1.89 23.99 -15.39
C ASN A 276 0.92 24.48 -14.29
N GLY A 277 1.39 24.91 -13.12
CA GLY A 277 0.57 25.58 -12.08
C GLY A 277 -0.08 24.69 -11.02
N TYR A 278 0.27 23.40 -10.92
CA TYR A 278 -0.36 22.42 -10.01
C TYR A 278 0.42 22.12 -8.72
N SER A 279 1.35 22.99 -8.33
CA SER A 279 2.14 22.89 -7.10
C SER A 279 1.40 23.51 -5.91
N HIS A 280 0.88 22.69 -4.99
CA HIS A 280 0.23 23.19 -3.77
C HIS A 280 0.55 22.31 -2.56
N GLU A 281 1.15 22.89 -1.53
CA GLU A 281 1.25 22.24 -0.23
C GLU A 281 -0.11 22.25 0.46
N PRO A 282 -0.72 21.10 0.77
CA PRO A 282 -2.01 21.12 1.41
C PRO A 282 -1.90 21.55 2.87
N ALA A 283 -2.92 22.29 3.31
CA ALA A 283 -2.95 22.90 4.63
C ALA A 283 -3.13 21.84 5.73
N VAL A 284 -2.62 22.12 6.92
CA VAL A 284 -2.85 21.27 8.08
C VAL A 284 -4.35 21.22 8.41
N LEU A 285 -4.93 20.03 8.39
CA LEU A 285 -6.31 19.74 8.73
C LEU A 285 -6.45 19.59 10.25
N GLY A 286 -7.15 20.54 10.87
CA GLY A 286 -7.42 20.51 12.31
C GLY A 286 -8.51 19.53 12.77
N ARG A 287 -9.20 18.84 11.83
CA ARG A 287 -10.32 17.85 11.95
C ARG A 287 -11.45 18.04 10.91
N ALA A 288 -11.35 19.04 10.02
CA ALA A 288 -12.37 19.33 9.02
C ALA A 288 -12.56 18.17 8.02
N PRO A 289 -13.78 17.99 7.44
CA PRO A 289 -13.99 16.99 6.40
C PRO A 289 -13.05 17.24 5.23
N LEU A 290 -12.70 16.16 4.53
CA LEU A 290 -11.87 16.24 3.33
C LEU A 290 -12.49 17.20 2.30
N PRO A 291 -11.69 17.95 1.53
CA PRO A 291 -12.20 19.00 0.64
C PRO A 291 -13.19 18.46 -0.41
N PRO A 292 -14.40 19.02 -0.53
CA PRO A 292 -15.33 18.59 -1.57
C PRO A 292 -14.74 18.84 -2.96
N ALA A 293 -15.24 18.15 -3.99
CA ALA A 293 -14.65 18.17 -5.34
C ALA A 293 -14.35 19.57 -5.89
N LYS A 294 -15.23 20.55 -5.62
CA LYS A 294 -15.07 21.95 -6.06
C LYS A 294 -13.94 22.71 -5.35
N ALA A 295 -13.55 22.28 -4.15
CA ALA A 295 -12.50 22.92 -3.33
C ALA A 295 -11.15 22.19 -3.43
N ARG A 296 -11.09 21.05 -4.15
CA ARG A 296 -9.86 20.28 -4.33
C ARG A 296 -8.89 21.02 -5.24
N LYS A 297 -7.67 21.19 -4.76
CA LYS A 297 -6.53 21.71 -5.52
C LYS A 297 -5.59 20.57 -5.82
N PRO A 298 -5.22 20.32 -7.09
CA PRO A 298 -4.19 19.34 -7.43
C PRO A 298 -2.88 19.59 -6.67
N VAL A 299 -2.19 18.52 -6.36
CA VAL A 299 -0.90 18.51 -5.67
C VAL A 299 0.10 17.75 -6.53
N MET A 300 1.10 18.46 -7.05
CA MET A 300 2.18 17.87 -7.84
C MET A 300 3.51 18.00 -7.12
N LEU A 301 4.16 16.87 -6.86
CA LEU A 301 5.45 16.76 -6.18
C LEU A 301 6.54 16.40 -7.21
N CYS A 302 7.79 16.63 -6.84
CA CYS A 302 8.96 16.04 -7.52
C CYS A 302 9.82 15.26 -6.54
N HIS A 303 10.64 14.35 -7.06
CA HIS A 303 11.64 13.62 -6.29
C HIS A 303 12.82 14.53 -5.95
N VAL A 304 13.07 14.74 -4.66
CA VAL A 304 14.19 15.58 -4.18
C VAL A 304 15.56 14.93 -4.33
N ARG A 305 15.57 13.62 -4.57
CA ARG A 305 16.75 12.83 -4.88
C ARG A 305 16.44 11.95 -6.06
N GLU A 306 17.38 11.87 -6.99
CA GLU A 306 17.30 10.87 -8.02
C GLU A 306 17.51 9.46 -7.45
N ILE A 307 16.93 8.49 -8.14
CA ILE A 307 17.26 7.07 -7.93
C ILE A 307 18.77 6.87 -8.04
N GLY A 308 19.37 6.20 -7.05
CA GLY A 308 20.81 5.93 -7.02
C GLY A 308 21.29 5.07 -8.20
N PRO A 309 22.57 5.14 -8.59
CA PRO A 309 23.09 4.47 -9.78
C PRO A 309 22.97 2.94 -9.73
N ILE A 310 23.11 2.34 -8.53
CA ILE A 310 22.95 0.89 -8.32
C ILE A 310 21.50 0.48 -8.60
N THR A 311 20.54 1.18 -7.98
CA THR A 311 19.11 0.93 -8.18
C THR A 311 18.68 1.19 -9.62
N LYS A 312 19.18 2.26 -10.27
CA LYS A 312 18.98 2.49 -11.71
C LYS A 312 19.46 1.31 -12.57
N LYS A 313 20.62 0.72 -12.24
CA LYS A 313 21.14 -0.47 -12.95
C LYS A 313 20.23 -1.68 -12.77
N VAL A 314 19.71 -1.90 -11.56
CA VAL A 314 18.78 -3.00 -11.28
C VAL A 314 17.45 -2.77 -12.00
N ASN A 315 16.87 -1.55 -11.91
CA ASN A 315 15.65 -1.18 -12.64
C ASN A 315 15.78 -1.46 -14.13
N ARG A 316 16.90 -1.05 -14.77
CA ARG A 316 17.12 -1.32 -16.21
C ARG A 316 17.18 -2.82 -16.52
N ALA A 317 17.77 -3.63 -15.65
CA ALA A 317 17.86 -5.07 -15.87
C ALA A 317 16.47 -5.74 -15.84
N TYR A 318 15.62 -5.38 -14.88
CA TYR A 318 14.25 -5.92 -14.80
C TYR A 318 13.34 -5.33 -15.87
N ALA A 319 13.41 -4.01 -16.13
CA ALA A 319 12.68 -3.39 -17.23
C ALA A 319 13.05 -4.03 -18.57
N GLY A 320 14.33 -4.37 -18.82
CA GLY A 320 14.73 -5.06 -20.05
C GLY A 320 14.09 -6.44 -20.25
N VAL A 321 13.67 -7.11 -19.18
CA VAL A 321 12.93 -8.38 -19.23
C VAL A 321 11.42 -8.14 -19.36
N LEU A 322 10.90 -7.12 -18.68
CA LEU A 322 9.46 -6.81 -18.67
C LEU A 322 9.01 -6.09 -19.95
N CYS A 323 9.83 -5.21 -20.52
CA CYS A 323 9.55 -4.50 -21.77
C CYS A 323 9.62 -5.39 -23.01
N SER A 324 10.25 -6.58 -22.94
CA SER A 324 10.41 -7.44 -24.11
C SER A 324 9.14 -8.20 -24.49
N ALA A 325 8.11 -8.13 -23.65
CA ALA A 325 6.80 -8.65 -23.95
C ALA A 325 5.90 -7.50 -24.40
N ASP A 326 5.29 -7.64 -25.58
CA ASP A 326 4.29 -6.68 -26.05
C ASP A 326 3.14 -6.62 -25.02
N SER A 327 2.63 -5.42 -24.70
CA SER A 327 1.48 -5.14 -23.79
C SER A 327 1.68 -5.24 -22.26
N GLN A 328 2.90 -5.07 -21.72
CA GLN A 328 3.13 -5.17 -20.27
C GLN A 328 3.36 -3.80 -19.57
N SER A 329 2.34 -3.28 -18.88
CA SER A 329 2.42 -2.02 -18.09
C SER A 329 3.46 -2.06 -16.95
N TRP A 330 3.81 -3.24 -16.46
CA TRP A 330 4.78 -3.43 -15.36
C TRP A 330 6.17 -2.87 -15.65
N CYS A 331 6.53 -2.72 -16.93
CA CYS A 331 7.80 -2.15 -17.31
C CYS A 331 7.92 -0.64 -17.04
N ASN A 332 6.78 0.04 -16.83
CA ASN A 332 6.72 1.44 -16.47
C ASN A 332 6.91 1.70 -14.98
N TYR A 333 7.04 0.67 -14.15
CA TYR A 333 7.29 0.81 -12.70
C TYR A 333 8.78 0.74 -12.39
N ARG A 334 9.21 1.47 -11.35
CA ARG A 334 10.62 1.54 -10.95
C ARG A 334 10.75 1.49 -9.44
N LEU A 335 11.73 0.75 -8.94
CA LEU A 335 12.16 0.85 -7.55
C LEU A 335 12.79 2.23 -7.35
N GLN A 336 12.18 3.06 -6.51
CA GLN A 336 12.65 4.39 -6.15
C GLN A 336 13.73 4.29 -5.07
N SER A 337 13.43 3.53 -4.03
CA SER A 337 14.30 3.38 -2.86
C SER A 337 14.12 2.01 -2.23
N SER A 338 15.21 1.51 -1.64
CA SER A 338 15.19 0.36 -0.73
C SER A 338 15.80 0.78 0.60
N HIS A 339 15.20 0.31 1.70
CA HIS A 339 15.69 0.59 3.04
C HIS A 339 15.50 -0.59 3.98
N TRP A 340 16.40 -0.69 4.95
CA TRP A 340 16.46 -1.75 5.96
C TRP A 340 17.10 -1.19 7.24
N LEU A 341 17.18 -2.01 8.28
CA LEU A 341 17.87 -1.67 9.53
C LEU A 341 19.21 -2.40 9.62
N VAL A 342 20.22 -1.74 10.20
CA VAL A 342 21.45 -2.38 10.70
C VAL A 342 21.52 -2.08 12.20
N GLY A 343 21.31 -3.09 13.04
CA GLY A 343 20.89 -2.84 14.42
C GLY A 343 19.56 -2.06 14.41
N ASP A 344 19.46 -0.98 15.17
CA ASP A 344 18.28 -0.09 15.14
C ASP A 344 18.41 1.09 14.15
N ALA A 345 19.53 1.17 13.43
CA ALA A 345 19.82 2.28 12.54
C ALA A 345 19.25 2.05 11.13
N PRO A 346 18.42 2.96 10.60
CA PRO A 346 17.92 2.86 9.23
C PRO A 346 19.01 3.15 8.19
N LEU A 347 19.02 2.36 7.11
CA LEU A 347 19.85 2.60 5.94
C LEU A 347 19.02 2.58 4.65
N PRO A 348 19.11 3.64 3.81
CA PRO A 348 19.64 4.96 4.18
C PRO A 348 18.84 5.58 5.34
N SER A 349 19.48 6.46 6.10
CA SER A 349 18.87 7.11 7.26
C SER A 349 17.93 8.26 6.90
N LYS A 350 18.02 8.75 5.67
CA LYS A 350 17.20 9.84 5.13
C LYS A 350 17.13 9.78 3.60
N TRP A 351 16.23 10.57 3.04
CA TRP A 351 16.06 10.78 1.60
C TRP A 351 15.56 9.57 0.80
N VAL A 352 14.58 8.82 1.32
CA VAL A 352 13.98 7.68 0.59
C VAL A 352 12.87 8.07 -0.41
N ALA A 353 12.83 9.35 -0.82
CA ALA A 353 11.86 10.03 -1.69
C ALA A 353 10.78 9.12 -2.32
N ASN A 354 9.54 9.23 -1.82
CA ASN A 354 8.38 8.42 -2.20
C ASN A 354 7.13 9.30 -2.31
N VAL A 355 7.11 10.13 -3.35
CA VAL A 355 6.16 11.23 -3.53
C VAL A 355 4.70 10.82 -3.65
N ILE A 356 4.43 9.55 -3.99
CA ILE A 356 3.06 9.04 -4.08
C ILE A 356 2.61 8.36 -2.79
N LEU A 357 3.50 7.65 -2.09
CA LEU A 357 3.11 6.83 -0.94
C LEU A 357 3.26 7.57 0.39
N GLU A 358 4.29 8.40 0.56
CA GLU A 358 4.48 9.34 1.69
C GLU A 358 4.75 10.77 1.15
N PRO A 359 3.74 11.38 0.50
CA PRO A 359 3.91 12.59 -0.33
C PRO A 359 4.62 13.75 0.38
N TYR A 360 4.45 13.88 1.70
CA TYR A 360 4.96 15.01 2.47
C TYR A 360 6.13 14.67 3.39
N SER A 361 6.87 13.59 3.10
CA SER A 361 7.99 13.10 3.92
C SER A 361 9.11 12.49 3.06
N GLN A 362 9.80 13.32 2.25
CA GLN A 362 10.85 12.82 1.34
C GLN A 362 12.26 12.82 1.94
N ASP A 363 12.48 13.46 3.08
CA ASP A 363 13.78 13.64 3.74
C ASP A 363 14.06 12.62 4.84
N ASP A 364 13.20 11.63 5.04
CA ASP A 364 13.32 10.62 6.08
C ASP A 364 13.51 9.20 5.54
N SER A 365 13.63 8.26 6.45
CA SER A 365 13.58 6.82 6.17
C SER A 365 12.32 6.24 6.82
N CYS A 366 11.50 5.52 6.04
CA CYS A 366 10.31 4.88 6.64
C CYS A 366 10.73 3.83 7.67
N MET A 367 11.88 3.17 7.49
CA MET A 367 12.45 2.29 8.52
C MET A 367 12.72 3.06 9.81
N GLY A 368 13.35 4.24 9.71
CA GLY A 368 13.67 5.07 10.87
C GLY A 368 12.42 5.56 11.61
N CYS A 369 11.43 6.03 10.85
CA CYS A 369 10.19 6.54 11.40
C CYS A 369 9.36 5.44 12.10
N HIS A 370 9.27 4.25 11.51
CA HIS A 370 8.41 3.17 12.01
C HIS A 370 9.10 2.23 13.00
N ASN A 371 10.43 2.12 13.03
CA ASN A 371 11.14 1.15 13.88
C ASN A 371 10.74 1.25 15.36
N GLN A 372 10.67 2.47 15.90
CA GLN A 372 10.26 2.68 17.30
C GLN A 372 8.74 2.77 17.47
N GLN A 373 8.04 3.42 16.53
CA GLN A 373 6.60 3.66 16.64
C GLN A 373 5.75 2.40 16.49
N SER A 374 6.30 1.37 15.85
CA SER A 374 5.63 0.11 15.55
C SER A 374 6.36 -1.08 16.14
N SER A 375 7.17 -0.89 17.19
CA SER A 375 7.94 -1.97 17.81
C SER A 375 7.07 -3.05 18.45
N ALA A 376 5.88 -2.68 18.95
CA ALA A 376 4.89 -3.61 19.49
C ALA A 376 4.23 -4.46 18.39
N SER A 377 4.11 -3.93 17.18
CA SER A 377 3.57 -4.63 16.01
C SER A 377 4.65 -5.25 15.12
N ASP A 378 5.89 -5.33 15.62
CA ASP A 378 7.07 -5.77 14.87
C ASP A 378 7.11 -5.11 13.48
N PHE A 379 7.19 -3.78 13.50
CA PHE A 379 7.30 -2.88 12.34
C PHE A 379 6.02 -2.71 11.49
N VAL A 380 4.99 -3.54 11.65
CA VAL A 380 3.76 -3.44 10.85
C VAL A 380 2.92 -2.25 11.34
N TRP A 381 3.15 -1.07 10.76
CA TRP A 381 2.61 0.23 11.19
C TRP A 381 1.09 0.35 11.13
N SER A 382 0.46 -0.42 10.26
CA SER A 382 -0.98 -0.42 10.03
C SER A 382 -1.76 -1.25 11.06
N LEU A 383 -1.07 -2.06 11.89
CA LEU A 383 -1.71 -2.85 12.93
C LEU A 383 -1.85 -2.03 14.22
N GLU A 384 -3.07 -1.99 14.74
CA GLU A 384 -3.36 -1.42 16.06
C GLU A 384 -3.12 -2.48 17.15
N ILE A 385 -1.86 -2.89 17.35
CA ILE A 385 -1.51 -3.77 18.47
C ILE A 385 -1.33 -2.89 19.71
N ALA A 386 -2.28 -3.00 20.64
CA ALA A 386 -2.33 -2.26 21.90
C ALA A 386 -1.99 -0.77 21.73
N ARG A 387 -2.83 0.00 21.02
CA ARG A 387 -2.75 1.47 21.10
C ARG A 387 -2.78 1.86 22.58
N ARG A 388 -1.73 2.58 23.01
CA ARG A 388 -1.82 3.52 24.13
C ARG A 388 -3.06 4.39 23.86
N ARG A 389 -4.18 4.07 24.54
CA ARG A 389 -5.51 4.67 24.32
C ARG A 389 -5.49 6.20 24.45
N ASP A 390 -4.45 6.73 25.09
CA ASP A 390 -4.13 8.12 25.36
C ASP A 390 -3.46 8.87 24.19
N VAL A 391 -2.77 8.19 23.26
CA VAL A 391 -1.94 8.88 22.23
C VAL A 391 -2.62 8.97 20.88
N PHE A 392 -3.33 7.92 20.47
CA PHE A 392 -4.06 7.88 19.20
C PHE A 392 -5.51 7.51 19.49
N PRO A 393 -6.45 8.48 19.53
CA PRO A 393 -7.86 8.15 19.66
C PRO A 393 -8.26 7.14 18.58
N LYS A 394 -9.25 6.28 18.88
CA LYS A 394 -9.90 5.42 17.88
C LYS A 394 -10.11 6.26 16.63
N ASP A 395 -9.72 5.72 15.48
CA ASP A 395 -9.77 6.40 14.19
C ASP A 395 -11.02 7.31 14.11
N PRO A 396 -10.87 8.64 13.96
CA PRO A 396 -12.00 9.56 13.92
C PRO A 396 -12.91 9.34 12.70
N TRP A 397 -12.53 8.42 11.81
CA TRP A 397 -13.29 7.99 10.65
C TRP A 397 -13.98 6.62 10.80
N ARG A 398 -13.90 5.98 11.97
CA ARG A 398 -14.83 4.89 12.36
C ARG A 398 -16.24 5.41 12.60
#